data_AF-A0A317MJB0-F1
#
_entry.id   AF-A0A317MJB0-F1
#
_cell.length_a   1.000
_cell.length_b   1.000
_cell.length_c   1.000
_cell.angle_alpha   90.00
_cell.angle_beta   90.00
_cell.angle_gamma   90.00
#
_symmetry.space_group_name_H-M   'P 1'
#
loop_
_entity.id
_entity.type
_entity.pdbx_description
1 polymer ?
#
loop_
_entity_poly.entity_id
_entity_poly.type
_entity_poly.pdbx_seq_one_letter_code
_entity_poly.pdbx_strand_id
1 'polypeptide(L)'
;MRRHFLSINLILVNLIIPGGCIGQTFGNFADRSKAINPISVQVQGPASGKAVIPVLPAPKGYRIVGRIEGDLNKDGIQDSVLVVKATAKNRLETNADGRVVDKNRRGLIVFLGMSGQFKKVLENLDCFSSENEDGGVYFAPELSVVIDRNKLYIHYTHGRYGYWKYTFRLKGSDFELIGYDASNNTGPRVDRQVSINFLTKKRLERVNTNTSAEGGDEVFEEKRSDISLEGLAKLSQIEDFESLGEGGW
;
A
#
# COMPACT_ATOMS: atom_id res chain seq x y z
N MET A 1 -20.02 -70.12 0.03
CA MET A 1 -21.16 -70.11 0.96
C MET A 1 -21.94 -68.81 0.79
N ARG A 2 -23.27 -68.93 0.72
CA ARG A 2 -24.33 -67.92 0.86
C ARG A 2 -24.28 -66.65 0.00
N ARG A 3 -25.09 -66.73 -1.07
CA ARG A 3 -25.87 -65.65 -1.68
C ARG A 3 -26.64 -64.86 -0.61
N HIS A 4 -26.75 -63.54 -0.74
CA HIS A 4 -27.96 -62.78 -0.38
C HIS A 4 -28.21 -61.72 -1.46
N PHE A 5 -29.36 -61.85 -2.12
CA PHE A 5 -30.02 -60.85 -2.94
C PHE A 5 -30.86 -59.97 -2.00
N LEU A 6 -30.90 -58.66 -2.25
CA LEU A 6 -32.07 -57.84 -1.93
C LEU A 6 -32.21 -56.68 -2.93
N SER A 7 -33.47 -56.45 -3.27
CA SER A 7 -34.05 -55.78 -4.43
C SER A 7 -34.13 -54.23 -4.29
N ILE A 8 -34.01 -53.47 -5.41
CA ILE A 8 -35.04 -52.62 -6.10
C ILE A 8 -35.55 -51.43 -5.24
N ASN A 9 -35.65 -50.14 -5.59
CA ASN A 9 -35.80 -49.27 -6.78
C ASN A 9 -35.22 -47.88 -6.34
N LEU A 10 -34.83 -46.87 -7.13
CA LEU A 10 -35.65 -46.02 -8.01
C LEU A 10 -34.79 -44.81 -8.49
N ILE A 11 -34.89 -44.47 -9.79
CA ILE A 11 -34.71 -43.15 -10.46
C ILE A 11 -33.48 -42.28 -10.12
N LEU A 12 -32.64 -41.97 -11.13
CA LEU A 12 -32.21 -40.57 -11.42
C LEU A 12 -31.50 -40.42 -12.78
N VAL A 13 -32.21 -39.72 -13.67
CA VAL A 13 -31.82 -38.67 -14.64
C VAL A 13 -30.40 -38.67 -15.22
N ASN A 14 -30.35 -38.78 -16.55
CA ASN A 14 -29.19 -38.49 -17.40
C ASN A 14 -28.73 -37.03 -17.28
N LEU A 15 -27.44 -36.81 -17.02
CA LEU A 15 -26.72 -35.65 -17.54
C LEU A 15 -25.33 -36.07 -18.00
N ILE A 16 -25.13 -36.02 -19.32
CA ILE A 16 -23.88 -36.31 -20.01
C ILE A 16 -22.99 -35.07 -19.91
N ILE A 17 -21.78 -35.24 -19.40
CA ILE A 17 -20.63 -34.37 -19.66
C ILE A 17 -19.54 -35.29 -20.22
N PRO A 18 -18.81 -34.87 -21.27
CA PRO A 18 -17.37 -35.00 -21.12
C PRO A 18 -16.58 -33.82 -21.70
N GLY A 19 -15.61 -33.38 -20.90
CA GLY A 19 -14.18 -33.33 -21.29
C GLY A 19 -13.77 -32.39 -22.41
N GLY A 20 -13.01 -31.36 -22.06
CA GLY A 20 -12.21 -30.60 -23.01
C GLY A 20 -10.90 -31.29 -23.38
N CYS A 21 -10.27 -30.82 -24.47
CA CYS A 21 -8.83 -30.61 -24.59
C CYS A 21 -8.44 -29.83 -25.87
N ILE A 22 -7.66 -28.77 -25.63
CA ILE A 22 -6.43 -28.33 -26.35
C ILE A 22 -6.53 -27.73 -27.77
N GLY A 23 -6.04 -26.48 -27.87
CA GLY A 23 -5.14 -26.03 -28.93
C GLY A 23 -5.77 -25.19 -30.04
N GLN A 24 -5.62 -23.86 -29.97
CA GLN A 24 -5.66 -23.02 -31.18
C GLN A 24 -4.54 -21.98 -31.21
N THR A 25 -3.98 -21.90 -32.40
CA THR A 25 -2.80 -21.19 -32.89
C THR A 25 -3.05 -19.69 -33.12
N PHE A 26 -1.95 -18.95 -33.07
CA PHE A 26 -1.83 -17.54 -33.45
C PHE A 26 -2.41 -17.23 -34.83
N GLY A 27 -3.19 -16.14 -34.92
CA GLY A 27 -3.66 -15.54 -36.17
C GLY A 27 -3.51 -14.02 -36.12
N ASN A 28 -2.63 -13.49 -36.98
CA ASN A 28 -2.43 -12.07 -37.25
C ASN A 28 -3.73 -11.41 -37.72
N PHE A 29 -4.02 -10.21 -37.22
CA PHE A 29 -4.96 -9.28 -37.86
C PHE A 29 -4.27 -7.92 -38.05
N ALA A 30 -3.70 -7.75 -39.24
CA ALA A 30 -3.37 -6.45 -39.81
C ALA A 30 -4.53 -5.99 -40.70
N ASP A 31 -4.74 -4.67 -40.67
CA ASP A 31 -5.40 -3.84 -41.67
C ASP A 31 -6.92 -3.96 -41.88
N ARG A 32 -7.64 -2.98 -41.33
CA ARG A 32 -8.86 -2.41 -41.94
C ARG A 32 -8.90 -0.90 -41.69
N SER A 33 -8.13 -0.14 -42.44
CA SER A 33 -8.40 1.28 -42.64
C SER A 33 -9.53 1.46 -43.67
N LYS A 34 -10.68 1.99 -43.24
CA LYS A 34 -11.70 2.55 -44.14
C LYS A 34 -12.00 3.98 -43.72
N ALA A 35 -11.90 4.86 -44.72
CA ALA A 35 -12.04 6.29 -44.64
C ALA A 35 -13.37 6.74 -44.03
N ILE A 36 -13.29 7.76 -43.18
CA ILE A 36 -14.42 8.54 -42.69
C ILE A 36 -14.10 10.01 -43.02
N ASN A 37 -14.98 10.66 -43.78
CA ASN A 37 -14.85 12.06 -44.19
C ASN A 37 -14.84 13.01 -42.96
N PRO A 38 -14.11 14.14 -43.02
CA PRO A 38 -14.00 15.04 -41.89
C PRO A 38 -15.33 15.79 -41.67
N ILE A 39 -15.97 15.54 -40.54
CA ILE A 39 -17.02 16.41 -40.02
C ILE A 39 -16.32 17.60 -39.38
N SER A 40 -16.50 18.78 -39.98
CA SER A 40 -16.16 20.06 -39.37
C SER A 40 -17.06 20.30 -38.15
N VAL A 41 -16.53 20.07 -36.95
CA VAL A 41 -17.19 20.43 -35.69
C VAL A 41 -16.66 21.78 -35.23
N GLN A 42 -17.59 22.70 -35.05
CA GLN A 42 -17.42 24.05 -34.54
C GLN A 42 -16.74 24.06 -33.17
N VAL A 43 -15.87 25.07 -32.99
CA VAL A 43 -15.15 25.38 -31.75
C VAL A 43 -16.14 25.61 -30.59
N GLN A 44 -15.99 24.87 -29.49
CA GLN A 44 -16.42 25.33 -28.17
C GLN A 44 -15.18 25.62 -27.32
N GLY A 45 -15.00 26.89 -27.00
CA GLY A 45 -14.08 27.39 -25.97
C GLY A 45 -14.53 26.99 -24.56
N PRO A 46 -13.73 27.35 -23.53
CA PRO A 46 -13.33 26.43 -22.48
C PRO A 46 -14.41 26.21 -21.40
N ALA A 47 -14.58 24.97 -20.95
CA ALA A 47 -15.09 24.72 -19.61
C ALA A 47 -13.96 25.02 -18.61
N SER A 48 -13.78 26.32 -18.33
CA SER A 48 -12.90 26.79 -17.28
C SER A 48 -13.55 26.56 -15.92
N GLY A 49 -12.88 25.78 -15.09
CA GLY A 49 -13.16 25.64 -13.68
C GLY A 49 -12.16 24.66 -13.11
N LYS A 50 -10.89 25.07 -12.97
CA LYS A 50 -9.99 24.33 -12.06
C LYS A 50 -10.68 24.36 -10.71
N ALA A 51 -11.15 23.21 -10.23
CA ALA A 51 -11.66 23.08 -8.87
C ALA A 51 -10.57 23.65 -7.95
N VAL A 52 -10.88 24.75 -7.26
CA VAL A 52 -9.95 25.34 -6.30
C VAL A 52 -9.90 24.37 -5.15
N ILE A 53 -8.81 23.61 -5.07
CA ILE A 53 -8.58 22.69 -3.96
C ILE A 53 -8.52 23.55 -2.68
N PRO A 54 -9.42 23.33 -1.70
CA PRO A 54 -9.42 24.06 -0.44
C PRO A 54 -8.05 24.01 0.24
N VAL A 55 -7.61 25.15 0.75
CA VAL A 55 -6.38 25.25 1.55
C VAL A 55 -6.66 24.61 2.90
N LEU A 56 -5.89 23.56 3.23
CA LEU A 56 -5.95 22.89 4.52
C LEU A 56 -4.81 23.38 5.41
N PRO A 57 -5.07 23.79 6.66
CA PRO A 57 -4.03 24.31 7.54
C PRO A 57 -3.23 23.17 8.21
N ALA A 58 -1.93 23.40 8.40
CA ALA A 58 -1.14 22.65 9.38
C ALA A 58 -1.33 23.25 10.79
N PRO A 59 -1.25 22.43 11.86
CA PRO A 59 -1.23 22.91 13.24
C PRO A 59 -0.04 23.84 13.50
N LYS A 60 -0.19 24.69 14.53
CA LYS A 60 0.91 25.55 14.99
C LYS A 60 2.14 24.71 15.32
N GLY A 61 3.31 25.13 14.84
CA GLY A 61 4.57 24.41 15.03
C GLY A 61 4.85 23.32 14.00
N TYR A 62 3.98 23.20 12.98
CA TYR A 62 4.15 22.27 11.86
C TYR A 62 4.04 22.99 10.52
N ARG A 63 4.72 22.46 9.51
CA ARG A 63 4.59 22.86 8.10
C ARG A 63 4.15 21.67 7.26
N ILE A 64 3.40 21.93 6.19
CA ILE A 64 3.01 20.90 5.22
C ILE A 64 4.23 20.59 4.34
N VAL A 65 4.55 19.31 4.18
CA VAL A 65 5.62 18.81 3.31
C VAL A 65 5.11 17.88 2.21
N GLY A 66 3.85 17.46 2.30
CA GLY A 66 3.19 16.69 1.25
C GLY A 66 1.67 16.79 1.36
N ARG A 67 0.98 16.66 0.23
CA ARG A 67 -0.47 16.53 0.15
C ARG A 67 -0.78 15.40 -0.83
N ILE A 68 -1.54 14.42 -0.36
CA ILE A 68 -1.96 13.26 -1.11
C ILE A 68 -3.48 13.26 -1.12
N GLU A 69 -4.07 13.01 -2.28
CA GLU A 69 -5.51 13.04 -2.45
C GLU A 69 -6.02 11.71 -3.00
N GLY A 70 -7.24 11.35 -2.61
CA GLY A 70 -7.89 10.12 -3.02
C GLY A 70 -9.11 9.86 -2.18
N ASP A 71 -9.97 8.93 -2.60
CA ASP A 71 -11.17 8.57 -1.87
C ASP A 71 -10.84 7.42 -0.90
N LEU A 72 -10.81 7.66 0.41
CA LEU A 72 -10.49 6.66 1.44
C LEU A 72 -11.74 5.97 1.98
N ASN A 73 -12.89 6.61 1.93
CA ASN A 73 -14.13 6.16 2.55
C ASN A 73 -15.15 5.56 1.55
N LYS A 74 -14.85 5.60 0.24
CA LYS A 74 -15.65 5.11 -0.89
C LYS A 74 -16.94 5.88 -1.15
N ASP A 75 -17.00 7.16 -0.79
CA ASP A 75 -18.17 8.00 -1.06
C ASP A 75 -18.12 8.73 -2.41
N GLY A 76 -17.02 8.60 -3.16
CA GLY A 76 -16.79 9.27 -4.44
C GLY A 76 -16.35 10.74 -4.29
N ILE A 77 -16.15 11.23 -3.07
CA ILE A 77 -15.60 12.55 -2.76
C ILE A 77 -14.10 12.38 -2.46
N GLN A 78 -13.31 13.35 -2.90
CA GLN A 78 -11.87 13.32 -2.71
C GLN A 78 -11.50 13.70 -1.27
N ASP A 79 -10.80 12.80 -0.58
CA ASP A 79 -10.18 13.05 0.72
C ASP A 79 -8.76 13.60 0.55
N SER A 80 -8.19 14.14 1.63
CA SER A 80 -6.83 14.69 1.65
C SER A 80 -6.03 14.20 2.85
N VAL A 81 -4.84 13.69 2.60
CA VAL A 81 -3.83 13.37 3.60
C VAL A 81 -2.69 14.37 3.48
N LEU A 82 -2.45 15.13 4.54
CA LEU A 82 -1.29 16.02 4.64
C LEU A 82 -0.17 15.26 5.33
N VAL A 83 1.04 15.30 4.76
CA VAL A 83 2.26 14.98 5.49
C VAL A 83 2.80 16.29 6.05
N VAL A 84 3.06 16.32 7.35
CA VAL A 84 3.52 17.51 8.06
C VAL A 84 4.86 17.25 8.72
N LYS A 85 5.64 18.30 8.93
CA LYS A 85 6.93 18.27 9.63
C LYS A 85 6.95 19.32 10.72
N ALA A 86 7.40 18.95 11.92
CA ALA A 86 7.56 19.91 13.01
C ALA A 86 8.61 20.98 12.63
N THR A 87 8.54 22.15 13.27
CA THR A 87 9.41 23.30 12.97
C THR A 87 10.21 23.77 14.18
N ALA A 88 10.51 22.87 15.12
CA ALA A 88 11.22 23.21 16.33
C ALA A 88 12.70 23.53 16.02
N LYS A 89 13.18 24.69 16.49
CA LYS A 89 14.54 25.16 16.19
C LYS A 89 15.62 24.33 16.89
N ASN A 90 15.30 23.69 18.01
CA ASN A 90 16.21 22.83 18.77
C ASN A 90 16.41 21.44 18.14
N ARG A 91 15.76 21.17 17.01
CA ARG A 91 15.94 19.95 16.19
C ARG A 91 16.70 20.23 14.89
N LEU A 92 17.38 21.38 14.83
CA LEU A 92 18.34 21.68 13.78
C LEU A 92 19.71 21.25 14.28
N GLU A 93 20.33 20.29 13.59
CA GLU A 93 21.56 19.64 14.01
C GLU A 93 22.60 19.71 12.89
N THR A 94 23.88 19.75 13.24
CA THR A 94 24.96 19.67 12.24
C THR A 94 25.28 18.21 11.97
N ASN A 95 25.14 17.77 10.72
CA ASN A 95 25.47 16.41 10.31
C ASN A 95 27.00 16.19 10.20
N ALA A 96 27.41 14.95 9.91
CA ALA A 96 28.82 14.58 9.77
C ALA A 96 29.58 15.38 8.68
N ASP A 97 28.87 15.88 7.67
CA ASP A 97 29.44 16.73 6.59
C ASP A 97 29.53 18.21 6.98
N GLY A 98 29.20 18.58 8.23
CA GLY A 98 29.22 19.96 8.71
C GLY A 98 28.02 20.81 8.24
N ARG A 99 26.97 20.19 7.69
CA ARG A 99 25.76 20.88 7.23
C ARG A 99 24.68 20.87 8.31
N VAL A 100 23.99 22.00 8.49
CA VAL A 100 22.81 22.06 9.34
C VAL A 100 21.64 21.37 8.64
N VAL A 101 21.09 20.33 9.28
CA VAL A 101 19.96 19.54 8.80
C VAL A 101 18.80 19.62 9.77
N ASP A 102 17.58 19.48 9.23
CA ASP A 102 16.35 19.54 10.00
C ASP A 102 15.95 18.12 10.46
N LYS A 103 16.18 17.79 11.72
CA LYS A 103 15.86 16.51 12.39
C LYS A 103 14.49 16.53 13.08
N ASN A 104 13.64 17.51 12.75
CA ASN A 104 12.26 17.47 13.20
C ASN A 104 11.57 16.22 12.63
N ARG A 105 10.78 15.57 13.47
CA ARG A 105 9.95 14.46 13.06
C ARG A 105 8.77 14.94 12.21
N ARG A 106 8.17 13.98 11.52
CA ARG A 106 7.08 14.15 10.58
C ARG A 106 5.86 13.40 11.09
N GLY A 107 4.72 13.72 10.52
CA GLY A 107 3.47 13.03 10.79
C GLY A 107 2.48 13.23 9.67
N LEU A 108 1.22 12.91 9.94
CA LEU A 108 0.15 13.11 8.99
C LEU A 108 -1.15 13.60 9.64
N ILE A 109 -1.98 14.17 8.78
CA ILE A 109 -3.33 14.62 9.11
C ILE A 109 -4.25 14.14 8.00
N VAL A 110 -5.37 13.52 8.35
CA VAL A 110 -6.35 13.03 7.39
C VAL A 110 -7.61 13.87 7.47
N PHE A 111 -8.05 14.36 6.31
CA PHE A 111 -9.29 15.08 6.12
C PHE A 111 -10.18 14.32 5.17
N LEU A 112 -11.40 14.01 5.60
CA LEU A 112 -12.42 13.48 4.71
C LEU A 112 -13.11 14.62 3.98
N GLY A 113 -13.30 14.45 2.67
CA GLY A 113 -14.09 15.35 1.86
C GLY A 113 -15.57 15.29 2.23
N MET A 114 -16.23 16.43 2.16
CA MET A 114 -17.67 16.60 2.27
C MET A 114 -18.07 17.62 1.21
N SER A 115 -19.36 17.74 0.84
CA SER A 115 -19.86 18.65 -0.21
C SER A 115 -19.30 20.09 -0.12
N GLY A 116 -18.14 20.35 -0.74
CA GLY A 116 -17.39 21.61 -0.69
C GLY A 116 -16.58 21.89 0.58
N GLN A 117 -16.43 20.94 1.51
CA GLN A 117 -15.73 21.10 2.78
C GLN A 117 -14.81 19.91 3.09
N PHE A 118 -13.98 20.05 4.13
CA PHE A 118 -13.14 18.98 4.65
C PHE A 118 -13.33 18.83 6.16
N LYS A 119 -13.45 17.59 6.63
CA LYS A 119 -13.51 17.25 8.05
C LYS A 119 -12.23 16.54 8.45
N LYS A 120 -11.47 17.12 9.39
CA LYS A 120 -10.33 16.43 10.01
C LYS A 120 -10.84 15.22 10.79
N VAL A 121 -10.33 14.04 10.48
CA VAL A 121 -10.69 12.78 11.17
C VAL A 121 -9.54 12.17 11.95
N LEU A 122 -8.30 12.41 11.52
CA LEU A 122 -7.11 11.88 12.18
C LEU A 122 -5.99 12.91 12.18
N GLU A 123 -5.24 12.95 13.27
CA GLU A 123 -4.02 13.72 13.42
C GLU A 123 -3.02 12.88 14.20
N ASN A 124 -1.88 12.56 13.58
CA ASN A 124 -0.74 11.91 14.23
C ASN A 124 0.54 12.60 13.76
N LEU A 125 1.00 13.56 14.56
CA LEU A 125 1.95 14.59 14.12
C LEU A 125 3.43 14.17 14.20
N ASP A 126 3.73 13.08 14.90
CA ASP A 126 5.09 12.72 15.29
C ASP A 126 5.46 11.26 14.99
N CYS A 127 4.65 10.55 14.21
CA CYS A 127 4.82 9.11 13.97
C CYS A 127 5.94 8.75 12.98
N PHE A 128 6.47 9.71 12.22
CA PHE A 128 7.50 9.46 11.21
C PHE A 128 8.80 10.14 11.58
N SER A 129 9.92 9.46 11.38
CA SER A 129 11.25 10.07 11.50
C SER A 129 11.50 11.16 10.46
N SER A 130 12.56 11.95 10.64
CA SER A 130 12.98 12.93 9.65
C SER A 130 13.47 12.23 8.36
N GLU A 131 13.38 12.92 7.21
CA GLU A 131 14.11 12.53 6.00
C GLU A 131 15.64 12.69 6.15
N ASN A 132 16.08 13.40 7.19
CA ASN A 132 17.49 13.61 7.52
C ASN A 132 17.98 12.67 8.63
N GLU A 133 17.34 11.52 8.83
CA GLU A 133 17.91 10.48 9.70
C GLU A 133 19.23 9.94 9.15
N ASP A 134 20.06 9.41 10.04
CA ASP A 134 21.30 8.74 9.65
C ASP A 134 20.97 7.32 9.16
N GLY A 135 21.30 7.01 7.91
CA GLY A 135 21.14 5.67 7.35
C GLY A 135 22.34 4.74 7.63
N GLY A 136 23.30 5.19 8.44
CA GLY A 136 24.53 4.49 8.77
C GLY A 136 25.45 4.37 7.56
N VAL A 137 25.69 3.14 7.11
CA VAL A 137 26.52 2.88 5.91
C VAL A 137 25.79 3.24 4.61
N TYR A 138 24.50 3.59 4.68
CA TYR A 138 23.67 3.91 3.52
C TYR A 138 22.75 5.12 3.76
N PHE A 139 21.88 5.44 2.79
CA PHE A 139 20.91 6.52 2.96
C PHE A 139 19.74 6.09 3.85
N ALA A 140 19.14 7.03 4.58
CA ALA A 140 17.96 6.73 5.39
C ALA A 140 16.76 6.31 4.53
N PRO A 141 15.92 5.37 4.99
CA PRO A 141 14.74 4.92 4.26
C PRO A 141 13.83 6.06 3.79
N GLU A 142 13.45 6.04 2.51
CA GLU A 142 12.58 7.05 1.93
C GLU A 142 11.11 6.72 2.22
N LEU A 143 10.40 7.68 2.80
CA LEU A 143 8.97 7.57 3.11
C LEU A 143 8.12 7.99 1.91
N SER A 144 7.17 7.13 1.53
CA SER A 144 6.10 7.40 0.59
C SER A 144 4.74 7.14 1.23
N VAL A 145 3.82 8.09 1.10
CA VAL A 145 2.43 7.98 1.54
C VAL A 145 1.55 7.96 0.30
N VAL A 146 0.73 6.92 0.15
CA VAL A 146 -0.07 6.72 -1.07
C VAL A 146 -1.50 6.32 -0.72
N ILE A 147 -2.45 6.86 -1.49
CA ILE A 147 -3.82 6.38 -1.48
C ILE A 147 -4.04 5.56 -2.75
N ASP A 148 -4.39 4.29 -2.60
CA ASP A 148 -4.76 3.43 -3.72
C ASP A 148 -5.92 2.50 -3.31
N ARG A 149 -6.90 2.34 -4.20
CA ARG A 149 -8.10 1.49 -3.99
C ARG A 149 -8.71 1.65 -2.59
N ASN A 150 -8.88 2.91 -2.17
CA ASN A 150 -9.46 3.31 -0.89
C ASN A 150 -8.72 2.77 0.35
N LYS A 151 -7.40 2.62 0.23
CA LYS A 151 -6.50 2.26 1.33
C LYS A 151 -5.38 3.29 1.40
N LEU A 152 -4.89 3.51 2.62
CA LEU A 152 -3.74 4.35 2.87
C LEU A 152 -2.51 3.45 3.04
N TYR A 153 -1.49 3.71 2.25
CA TYR A 153 -0.22 2.98 2.29
C TYR A 153 0.87 3.88 2.85
N ILE A 154 1.58 3.37 3.84
CA ILE A 154 2.81 3.96 4.37
C ILE A 154 3.95 3.04 3.93
N HIS A 155 4.77 3.50 2.98
CA HIS A 155 5.80 2.68 2.32
C HIS A 155 7.17 3.29 2.56
N TYR A 156 8.10 2.47 3.03
CA TYR A 156 9.50 2.83 3.22
C TYR A 156 10.35 2.04 2.23
N THR A 157 11.10 2.76 1.39
CA THR A 157 12.05 2.14 0.46
C THR A 157 13.48 2.43 0.91
N HIS A 158 14.30 1.39 1.00
CA HIS A 158 15.69 1.47 1.46
C HIS A 158 16.67 0.98 0.38
N GLY A 159 16.35 1.27 -0.89
CA GLY A 159 17.16 0.92 -2.05
C GLY A 159 17.58 -0.55 -2.06
N ARG A 160 18.90 -0.78 -1.99
CA ARG A 160 19.52 -2.12 -2.03
C ARG A 160 19.17 -3.03 -0.86
N TYR A 161 18.61 -2.48 0.22
CA TYR A 161 18.19 -3.23 1.40
C TYR A 161 16.71 -3.60 1.39
N GLY A 162 15.97 -3.20 0.35
CA GLY A 162 14.59 -3.57 0.14
C GLY A 162 13.61 -2.53 0.67
N TYR A 163 12.50 -2.97 1.27
CA TYR A 163 11.39 -2.10 1.66
C TYR A 163 10.52 -2.72 2.77
N TRP A 164 9.70 -1.89 3.40
CA TRP A 164 8.55 -2.35 4.18
C TRP A 164 7.37 -1.39 4.02
N LYS A 165 6.16 -1.93 4.10
CA LYS A 165 4.94 -1.22 3.73
C LYS A 165 3.80 -1.64 4.63
N TYR A 166 3.14 -0.65 5.22
CA TYR A 166 1.94 -0.82 6.02
C TYR A 166 0.71 -0.42 5.20
N THR A 167 -0.34 -1.23 5.28
CA THR A 167 -1.61 -0.99 4.60
C THR A 167 -2.69 -0.72 5.63
N PHE A 168 -3.30 0.45 5.55
CA PHE A 168 -4.37 0.90 6.42
C PHE A 168 -5.70 1.02 5.68
N ARG A 169 -6.78 0.81 6.42
CA ARG A 169 -8.15 1.06 5.94
C ARG A 169 -8.91 1.90 6.94
N LEU A 170 -9.62 2.91 6.44
CA LEU A 170 -10.52 3.71 7.26
C LEU A 170 -11.66 2.83 7.81
N LYS A 171 -11.93 2.97 9.11
CA LYS A 171 -13.09 2.39 9.78
C LYS A 171 -13.57 3.35 10.87
N GLY A 172 -14.80 3.83 10.73
CA GLY A 172 -15.31 4.90 11.59
C GLY A 172 -14.51 6.18 11.37
N SER A 173 -13.81 6.66 12.40
CA SER A 173 -13.01 7.88 12.37
C SER A 173 -11.49 7.64 12.40
N ASP A 174 -11.03 6.40 12.24
CA ASP A 174 -9.62 6.04 12.33
C ASP A 174 -9.24 5.00 11.28
N PHE A 175 -7.95 4.67 11.20
CA PHE A 175 -7.36 3.77 10.22
C PHE A 175 -6.82 2.52 10.92
N GLU A 176 -7.43 1.36 10.63
CA GLU A 176 -6.96 0.07 11.12
C GLU A 176 -5.84 -0.47 10.21
N LEU A 177 -4.77 -0.98 10.81
CA LEU A 177 -3.70 -1.68 10.11
C LEU A 177 -4.19 -3.05 9.63
N ILE A 178 -4.33 -3.23 8.32
CA ILE A 178 -4.91 -4.44 7.72
C ILE A 178 -3.88 -5.31 6.99
N GLY A 179 -2.70 -4.79 6.69
CA GLY A 179 -1.62 -5.59 6.14
C GLY A 179 -0.23 -4.99 6.29
N TYR A 180 0.77 -5.85 6.15
CA TYR A 180 2.19 -5.51 6.17
C TYR A 180 2.90 -6.34 5.09
N ASP A 181 3.73 -5.69 4.27
CA ASP A 181 4.60 -6.37 3.31
C ASP A 181 6.02 -5.85 3.48
N ALA A 182 7.02 -6.72 3.45
CA ALA A 182 8.42 -6.33 3.49
C ALA A 182 9.30 -7.24 2.63
N SER A 183 10.39 -6.66 2.13
CA SER A 183 11.47 -7.35 1.44
C SER A 183 12.78 -6.90 2.07
N ASN A 184 13.58 -7.85 2.53
CA ASN A 184 14.95 -7.62 2.95
C ASN A 184 15.88 -8.13 1.85
N ASN A 185 16.78 -7.27 1.40
CA ASN A 185 17.60 -7.49 0.23
C ASN A 185 19.08 -7.25 0.55
N THR A 186 19.94 -7.92 -0.21
CA THR A 186 21.37 -7.60 -0.32
C THR A 186 21.66 -7.24 -1.77
N GLY A 187 21.56 -5.95 -2.09
CA GLY A 187 21.72 -5.54 -3.48
C GLY A 187 20.49 -5.94 -4.32
N PRO A 188 20.69 -6.54 -5.50
CA PRO A 188 19.58 -7.07 -6.31
C PRO A 188 19.02 -8.38 -5.74
N ARG A 189 19.72 -9.05 -4.82
CA ARG A 189 19.30 -10.31 -4.23
C ARG A 189 18.23 -10.10 -3.16
N VAL A 190 17.13 -10.82 -3.27
CA VAL A 190 16.10 -10.87 -2.21
C VAL A 190 16.45 -11.99 -1.21
N ASP A 191 16.71 -11.62 0.04
CA ASP A 191 17.07 -12.58 1.09
C ASP A 191 15.83 -13.13 1.79
N ARG A 192 14.87 -12.24 2.09
CA ARG A 192 13.66 -12.59 2.84
C ARG A 192 12.51 -11.70 2.43
N GLN A 193 11.31 -12.27 2.33
CA GLN A 193 10.07 -11.52 2.18
C GLN A 193 9.05 -11.93 3.24
N VAL A 194 8.27 -10.97 3.70
CA VAL A 194 7.15 -11.19 4.61
C VAL A 194 5.92 -10.51 4.05
N SER A 195 4.79 -11.21 4.14
CA SER A 195 3.46 -10.63 3.95
C SER A 195 2.55 -11.09 5.07
N ILE A 196 1.88 -10.14 5.71
CA ILE A 196 0.94 -10.38 6.80
C ILE A 196 -0.40 -9.75 6.42
N ASN A 197 -1.45 -10.56 6.54
CA ASN A 197 -2.83 -10.09 6.48
C ASN A 197 -3.41 -10.16 7.89
N PHE A 198 -3.52 -9.01 8.55
CA PHE A 198 -4.00 -8.93 9.94
C PHE A 198 -5.50 -9.25 10.05
N LEU A 199 -6.29 -9.07 8.98
CA LEU A 199 -7.71 -9.42 8.97
C LEU A 199 -7.91 -10.94 9.01
N THR A 200 -7.12 -11.69 8.23
CA THR A 200 -7.18 -13.16 8.21
C THR A 200 -6.26 -13.81 9.24
N LYS A 201 -5.45 -13.01 9.94
CA LYS A 201 -4.41 -13.47 10.87
C LYS A 201 -3.44 -14.47 10.24
N LYS A 202 -3.10 -14.26 8.96
CA LYS A 202 -2.19 -15.13 8.20
C LYS A 202 -0.89 -14.41 7.88
N ARG A 203 0.22 -15.12 8.05
CA ARG A 203 1.57 -14.70 7.70
C ARG A 203 2.14 -15.65 6.66
N LEU A 204 2.77 -15.09 5.64
CA LEU A 204 3.61 -15.77 4.68
C LEU A 204 5.03 -15.20 4.81
N GLU A 205 5.98 -16.08 5.02
CA GLU A 205 7.40 -15.78 5.03
C GLU A 205 8.06 -16.58 3.92
N ARG A 206 8.93 -15.92 3.15
CA ARG A 206 9.74 -16.53 2.08
C ARG A 206 11.20 -16.26 2.38
N VAL A 207 12.02 -17.30 2.46
CA VAL A 207 13.46 -17.17 2.73
C VAL A 207 14.22 -17.76 1.55
N ASN A 208 15.17 -17.00 1.01
CA ASN A 208 16.04 -17.48 -0.05
C ASN A 208 17.00 -18.54 0.49
N THR A 209 16.97 -19.74 -0.08
CA THR A 209 17.82 -20.88 0.27
C THR A 209 19.01 -21.04 -0.68
N ASN A 210 19.01 -20.34 -1.82
CA ASN A 210 20.19 -20.24 -2.68
C ASN A 210 21.18 -19.23 -2.09
N THR A 211 22.13 -19.73 -1.29
CA THR A 211 23.17 -18.91 -0.63
C THR A 211 24.17 -18.30 -1.60
N SER A 212 24.24 -18.82 -2.83
CA SER A 212 25.09 -18.31 -3.90
C SER A 212 24.36 -17.34 -4.83
N ALA A 213 23.08 -17.04 -4.57
CA ALA A 213 22.33 -16.11 -5.39
C ALA A 213 23.01 -14.74 -5.44
N GLU A 214 23.03 -14.17 -6.63
CA GLU A 214 23.51 -12.80 -6.87
C GLU A 214 22.38 -11.89 -7.34
N GLY A 215 21.18 -12.43 -7.59
CA GLY A 215 19.97 -11.69 -7.94
C GLY A 215 19.28 -12.27 -9.17
N GLY A 216 17.98 -12.57 -9.06
CA GLY A 216 17.17 -13.18 -10.12
C GLY A 216 17.25 -14.72 -10.18
N ASP A 217 18.15 -15.33 -9.41
CA ASP A 217 18.34 -16.77 -9.27
C ASP A 217 17.98 -17.29 -7.86
N GLU A 218 17.21 -16.50 -7.10
CA GLU A 218 16.76 -16.87 -5.76
C GLU A 218 15.81 -18.08 -5.79
N VAL A 219 15.99 -18.97 -4.82
CA VAL A 219 15.11 -20.12 -4.60
C VAL A 219 14.48 -19.95 -3.23
N PHE A 220 13.16 -19.83 -3.16
CA PHE A 220 12.47 -19.54 -1.91
C PHE A 220 11.87 -20.78 -1.28
N GLU A 221 12.11 -20.94 0.02
CA GLU A 221 11.29 -21.77 0.88
C GLU A 221 10.15 -20.91 1.46
N GLU A 222 8.91 -21.39 1.36
CA GLU A 222 7.74 -20.70 1.91
C GLU A 222 7.34 -21.29 3.26
N LYS A 223 7.14 -20.43 4.26
CA LYS A 223 6.54 -20.78 5.55
C LYS A 223 5.26 -19.99 5.75
N ARG A 224 4.18 -20.72 6.03
CA ARG A 224 2.87 -20.14 6.38
C ARG A 224 2.60 -20.36 7.85
N SER A 225 2.11 -19.32 8.53
CA SER A 225 1.73 -19.41 9.93
C SER A 225 0.53 -18.53 10.23
N ASP A 226 -0.12 -18.83 11.33
CA ASP A 226 -1.16 -17.99 11.89
C ASP A 226 -0.55 -17.05 12.92
N ILE A 227 -1.15 -15.88 13.10
CA ILE A 227 -0.74 -14.91 14.12
C ILE A 227 -1.88 -14.70 15.14
N SER A 228 -1.52 -14.42 16.39
CA SER A 228 -2.49 -14.03 17.41
C SER A 228 -2.54 -12.52 17.50
N LEU A 229 -3.74 -11.96 17.59
CA LEU A 229 -3.99 -10.52 17.72
C LEU A 229 -5.27 -10.34 18.52
N GLU A 230 -5.24 -9.41 19.48
CA GLU A 230 -6.42 -8.98 20.25
C GLU A 230 -7.26 -7.95 19.46
N GLY A 231 -6.64 -7.21 18.55
CA GLY A 231 -7.27 -6.21 17.71
C GLY A 231 -6.34 -5.75 16.59
N LEU A 232 -6.80 -4.77 15.81
CA LEU A 232 -5.98 -4.14 14.77
C LEU A 232 -5.43 -2.82 15.28
N ALA A 233 -4.13 -2.59 15.04
CA ALA A 233 -3.48 -1.32 15.38
C ALA A 233 -4.19 -0.15 14.70
N LYS A 234 -4.32 0.97 15.41
CA LYS A 234 -4.86 2.20 14.83
C LYS A 234 -3.74 3.15 14.49
N LEU A 235 -3.84 3.81 13.33
CA LEU A 235 -2.86 4.79 12.89
C LEU A 235 -2.68 5.94 13.88
N SER A 236 -3.74 6.35 14.57
CA SER A 236 -3.68 7.38 15.60
C SER A 236 -2.85 6.97 16.84
N GLN A 237 -2.63 5.67 17.05
CA GLN A 237 -1.96 5.10 18.22
C GLN A 237 -0.52 4.68 17.93
N ILE A 238 -0.07 4.77 16.68
CA ILE A 238 1.31 4.45 16.32
C ILE A 238 2.20 5.64 16.71
N GLU A 239 3.00 5.45 17.74
CA GLU A 239 3.95 6.47 18.21
C GLU A 239 5.15 6.62 17.28
N ASP A 240 5.66 5.49 16.77
CA ASP A 240 6.81 5.47 15.88
C ASP A 240 6.74 4.29 14.89
N PHE A 241 6.84 4.59 13.60
CA PHE A 241 6.88 3.57 12.55
C PHE A 241 8.20 2.80 12.50
N GLU A 242 9.28 3.34 13.07
CA GLU A 242 10.57 2.64 13.14
C GLU A 242 10.53 1.46 14.13
N SER A 243 9.82 1.60 15.24
CA SER A 243 9.70 0.54 16.26
C SER A 243 8.53 -0.41 16.01
N LEU A 244 7.63 -0.08 15.08
CA LEU A 244 6.42 -0.86 14.80
C LEU A 244 6.71 -2.26 14.23
N GLY A 245 7.84 -2.43 13.53
CA GLY A 245 8.27 -3.71 12.96
C GLY A 245 7.22 -4.38 12.06
N GLU A 246 7.03 -5.69 12.21
CA GLU A 246 5.99 -6.44 11.46
C GLU A 246 4.55 -6.20 12.01
N GLY A 247 4.33 -5.15 12.82
CA GLY A 247 3.05 -4.82 13.47
C GLY A 247 2.98 -5.29 14.93
N GLY A 248 4.09 -5.21 15.66
CA GLY A 248 4.23 -5.79 17.00
C GLY A 248 3.28 -5.17 18.03
N TRP A 249 2.39 -6.02 18.56
CA TRP A 249 1.66 -5.84 19.81
C TRP A 249 1.56 -7.20 20.48
#